data_AF-A0A8X6KYS5-F1
#
_entry.id   AF-A0A8X6KYS5-F1
#
_cell.length_a   1.000
_cell.length_b   1.000
_cell.length_c   1.000
_cell.angle_alpha   90.00
_cell.angle_beta   90.00
_cell.angle_gamma   90.00
#
_symmetry.space_group_name_H-M   'P 1'
#
loop_
_entity.id
_entity.type
_entity.pdbx_description
1 polymer ?
#
loop_
_entity_poly.entity_id
_entity_poly.type
_entity_poly.pdbx_seq_one_letter_code
_entity_poly.pdbx_strand_id
1 'polypeptide(L)'
;MIFSRHFIRDTVVIKLLIFILNDTDITTKRILSSFSEAEDIGRGFVPHNQDGKTTGLPLTPRKPSKPDVPGELPRPPSVDSNISPDKQNDDDVLLVQSVDLHIDDNASAHYTGDYDIVQSDNPCLVLRRGFPFKLGIKFNRAYDKEKDVVCLVFTAKDATNPSYSQGSMIFCPIMSSDNSVLPSDAWQAKLLSGTEENSILVEATTTPNCIVGDWIMDVDTKLKEEKEEQSKSLRYTLKQPIYILFNPWCKQDTVYMSEYEHRKEYVLNEGGLIWRGTNNRLRPCVWNYGQFEEDILQCAVYLLGHIAKLSIVARADPVKVVRHISAVVNSPDDNGVLVGNWSGDYGGGQSPTHWVGSVAILQQYFKTKKPVKYGQCWVFSGVVTAVCRALGIPSRSVTNFASAHDTHNSLTIDYFYDEEGEAIEKLNIDSVWNFHVWNEVWMERPDLEPGGYSGWQAIDATPQEESDGQYRCGPCSVAAIKRGEIQKMYDAPFVFAEVNADKVYWRFRGKNQPLKLINRKTEAIGQFISTKAIGAYEREDITSEYKYSESKYF
;
A
#
# COMPACT_ATOMS: atom_id res chain seq x y z
N MET A 1 15.32 13.02 27.68
CA MET A 1 16.32 13.05 26.59
C MET A 1 15.64 12.61 25.30
N ILE A 2 15.07 13.57 24.57
CA ILE A 2 14.43 13.36 23.27
C ILE A 2 15.13 14.37 22.35
N PHE A 3 15.95 13.89 21.43
CA PHE A 3 16.44 14.71 20.32
C PHE A 3 15.95 14.11 19.00
N SER A 4 15.40 15.01 18.21
CA SER A 4 14.75 14.85 16.91
C SER A 4 15.52 13.97 15.92
N ARG A 5 14.86 12.92 15.41
CA ARG A 5 15.32 12.08 14.29
C ARG A 5 15.16 12.75 12.91
N HIS A 6 14.63 13.97 12.82
CA HIS A 6 14.44 14.65 11.53
C HIS A 6 15.67 15.42 11.03
N PHE A 7 16.63 15.76 11.89
CA PHE A 7 17.82 16.55 11.49
C PHE A 7 19.00 15.71 10.96
N ILE A 8 18.96 14.38 11.11
CA ILE A 8 20.06 13.50 10.72
C ILE A 8 19.99 13.14 9.22
N ARG A 9 18.80 13.15 8.61
CA ARG A 9 18.64 12.87 7.17
C ARG A 9 19.36 13.90 6.30
N ASP A 10 19.26 15.19 6.62
CA ASP A 10 19.88 16.24 5.80
C ASP A 10 21.41 16.26 5.92
N THR A 11 21.96 15.89 7.08
CA THR A 11 23.42 15.89 7.31
C THR A 11 24.11 14.70 6.62
N VAL A 12 23.42 13.57 6.46
CA VAL A 12 23.93 12.39 5.73
C VAL A 12 23.81 12.57 4.21
N VAL A 13 22.73 13.23 3.74
CA VAL A 13 22.58 13.64 2.32
C VAL A 13 23.71 14.58 1.90
N ILE A 14 24.06 15.54 2.76
CA ILE A 14 25.20 16.43 2.52
C ILE A 14 26.53 15.65 2.50
N LYS A 15 26.73 14.64 3.37
CA LYS A 15 27.96 13.83 3.35
C LYS A 15 28.07 12.89 2.14
N LEU A 16 26.96 12.36 1.62
CA LEU A 16 26.97 11.52 0.42
C LEU A 16 27.17 12.37 -0.84
N LEU A 17 26.57 13.57 -0.91
CA LEU A 17 26.90 14.55 -1.96
C LEU A 17 28.35 15.04 -1.84
N ILE A 18 28.84 15.33 -0.63
CA ILE A 18 30.21 15.78 -0.38
C ILE A 18 31.24 14.68 -0.71
N PHE A 19 30.93 13.39 -0.51
CA PHE A 19 31.83 12.32 -0.91
C PHE A 19 31.92 12.17 -2.43
N ILE A 20 30.89 12.60 -3.17
CA ILE A 20 30.87 12.68 -4.63
C ILE A 20 31.54 13.98 -5.13
N LEU A 21 31.61 15.03 -4.29
CA LEU A 21 32.10 16.38 -4.65
C LEU A 21 33.49 16.75 -4.09
N ASN A 22 34.08 15.96 -3.19
CA ASN A 22 35.37 16.29 -2.56
C ASN A 22 36.59 15.75 -3.32
N ASP A 23 36.74 16.21 -4.57
CA ASP A 23 38.08 16.41 -5.12
C ASP A 23 38.08 17.60 -6.07
N THR A 24 37.94 18.80 -5.51
CA THR A 24 38.65 20.03 -5.93
C THR A 24 38.19 21.24 -5.12
N ASP A 25 39.17 21.88 -4.49
CA ASP A 25 39.09 23.12 -3.73
C ASP A 25 38.72 24.30 -4.66
N ILE A 26 37.73 25.14 -4.29
CA ILE A 26 37.57 26.60 -4.61
C ILE A 26 36.18 27.17 -4.26
N THR A 27 35.13 26.38 -4.01
CA THR A 27 33.75 26.94 -3.92
C THR A 27 33.26 27.31 -2.51
N THR A 28 34.09 27.20 -1.46
CA THR A 28 33.65 27.42 -0.07
C THR A 28 33.57 28.91 0.32
N LYS A 29 34.11 29.84 -0.48
CA LYS A 29 34.16 31.28 -0.11
C LYS A 29 32.93 32.11 -0.50
N ARG A 30 31.98 31.58 -1.28
CA ARG A 30 30.85 32.37 -1.79
C ARG A 30 29.52 32.15 -1.08
N ILE A 31 29.40 31.08 -0.29
CA ILE A 31 28.16 30.73 0.43
C ILE A 31 28.16 31.30 1.86
N LEU A 32 29.32 31.61 2.43
CA LEU A 32 29.44 32.16 3.79
C LEU A 32 29.20 33.68 3.89
N SER A 33 29.12 34.41 2.77
CA SER A 33 28.88 35.87 2.78
C SER A 33 27.41 36.26 2.69
N SER A 34 26.49 35.32 2.43
CA SER A 34 25.05 35.58 2.28
C SER A 34 24.22 35.24 3.52
N PHE A 35 24.85 34.77 4.61
CA PHE A 35 24.18 34.40 5.86
C PHE A 35 24.36 35.40 7.01
N SER A 36 24.98 36.57 6.79
CA SER A 36 25.21 37.58 7.85
C SER A 36 24.33 38.84 7.78
N GLU A 37 23.26 38.88 7.00
CA GLU A 37 22.39 40.07 6.84
C GLU A 37 20.90 39.80 7.13
N ALA A 38 20.59 38.88 8.05
CA ALA A 38 19.19 38.58 8.42
C ALA A 38 18.94 38.53 9.93
N GLU A 39 19.61 39.39 10.70
CA GLU A 39 19.25 39.68 12.09
C GLU A 39 19.31 41.19 12.33
N ASP A 40 18.31 41.94 11.85
CA ASP A 40 17.86 43.11 12.61
C ASP A 40 16.48 43.62 12.16
N ILE A 41 15.84 44.34 13.08
CA ILE A 41 14.57 45.08 12.94
C ILE A 41 13.31 44.30 13.34
N GLY A 42 13.12 44.22 14.65
CA GLY A 42 11.80 44.28 15.27
C GLY A 42 11.45 45.71 15.72
N ARG A 43 10.15 46.01 15.69
CA ARG A 43 9.37 47.04 16.44
C ARG A 43 8.66 48.11 15.59
N GLY A 44 7.36 48.24 15.82
CA GLY A 44 6.63 49.51 15.70
C GLY A 44 5.29 49.46 14.95
N PHE A 45 4.21 49.10 15.65
CA PHE A 45 2.83 49.33 15.21
C PHE A 45 2.29 50.62 15.87
N VAL A 46 1.79 51.58 15.08
CA VAL A 46 0.83 52.63 15.51
C VAL A 46 -0.04 53.04 14.29
N PRO A 47 -1.37 53.20 14.41
CA PRO A 47 -2.26 53.52 13.29
C PRO A 47 -2.65 55.01 13.23
N HIS A 48 -2.92 55.54 12.03
CA HIS A 48 -3.74 56.75 11.90
C HIS A 48 -4.56 56.85 10.60
N ASN A 49 -5.81 57.29 10.77
CA ASN A 49 -6.86 57.53 9.78
C ASN A 49 -6.58 58.80 8.95
N GLN A 50 -7.07 58.85 7.69
CA GLN A 50 -8.00 59.90 7.21
C GLN A 50 -8.51 59.66 5.78
N ASP A 51 -9.78 60.04 5.58
CA ASP A 51 -10.64 59.93 4.40
C ASP A 51 -10.27 60.85 3.22
N GLY A 52 -10.65 60.47 1.98
CA GLY A 52 -10.59 61.39 0.83
C GLY A 52 -10.91 60.82 -0.56
N LYS A 53 -12.20 60.71 -0.87
CA LYS A 53 -12.93 60.61 -2.18
C LYS A 53 -12.18 60.58 -3.55
N THR A 54 -12.39 59.46 -4.25
CA THR A 54 -12.86 59.22 -5.65
C THR A 54 -12.33 60.03 -6.86
N THR A 55 -11.71 59.32 -7.81
CA THR A 55 -12.14 59.22 -9.23
C THR A 55 -11.64 57.89 -9.84
N GLY A 56 -12.51 57.21 -10.60
CA GLY A 56 -12.28 55.85 -11.10
C GLY A 56 -11.57 55.77 -12.45
N LEU A 57 -10.74 54.73 -12.61
CA LEU A 57 -10.27 54.15 -13.87
C LEU A 57 -10.10 52.62 -13.68
N PRO A 58 -10.28 51.79 -14.72
CA PRO A 58 -10.62 50.38 -14.57
C PRO A 58 -9.44 49.49 -14.14
N LEU A 59 -9.70 48.71 -13.10
CA LEU A 59 -8.85 47.64 -12.58
C LEU A 59 -8.96 46.40 -13.47
N THR A 60 -7.86 46.03 -14.15
CA THR A 60 -7.57 44.62 -14.44
C THR A 60 -6.23 44.28 -13.79
N PRO A 61 -6.20 43.47 -12.72
CA PRO A 61 -4.94 42.96 -12.19
C PRO A 61 -4.33 41.98 -13.20
N ARG A 62 -3.15 42.30 -13.71
CA ARG A 62 -2.28 41.32 -14.37
C ARG A 62 -2.07 40.16 -13.39
N LYS A 63 -2.35 38.93 -13.84
CA LYS A 63 -2.02 37.70 -13.11
C LYS A 63 -0.56 37.79 -12.62
N PRO A 64 -0.27 37.46 -11.34
CA PRO A 64 1.10 37.21 -10.94
C PRO A 64 1.64 36.06 -11.80
N SER A 65 2.84 36.25 -12.35
CA SER A 65 3.59 35.18 -13.00
C SER A 65 3.68 34.00 -12.05
N LYS A 66 3.36 32.80 -12.54
CA LYS A 66 3.54 31.55 -11.80
C LYS A 66 4.99 31.50 -11.28
N PRO A 67 5.24 31.11 -10.03
CA PRO A 67 6.58 30.72 -9.63
C PRO A 67 7.06 29.59 -10.54
N ASP A 68 8.31 29.67 -10.97
CA ASP A 68 8.95 28.65 -11.78
C ASP A 68 8.76 27.28 -11.13
N VAL A 69 8.13 26.37 -11.87
CA VAL A 69 8.11 24.95 -11.52
C VAL A 69 9.57 24.51 -11.49
N PRO A 70 10.08 23.86 -10.43
CA PRO A 70 11.41 23.28 -10.47
C PRO A 70 11.49 22.37 -11.68
N GLY A 71 12.33 22.71 -12.66
CA GLY A 71 12.53 21.91 -13.85
C GLY A 71 12.96 20.51 -13.45
N GLU A 72 12.52 19.50 -14.23
CA GLU A 72 13.06 18.15 -14.10
C GLU A 72 14.59 18.21 -14.06
N LEU A 73 15.20 17.46 -13.15
CA LEU A 73 16.65 17.29 -13.13
C LEU A 73 17.13 16.87 -14.53
N PRO A 74 18.23 17.45 -15.06
CA PRO A 74 18.71 17.11 -16.38
C PRO A 74 18.95 15.61 -16.49
N ARG A 75 18.23 14.96 -17.41
CA ARG A 75 18.38 13.53 -17.70
C ARG A 75 19.43 13.33 -18.79
N PRO A 76 20.32 12.32 -18.70
CA PRO A 76 21.22 11.96 -19.78
C PRO A 76 20.47 11.66 -21.09
N PRO A 77 21.06 11.94 -22.26
CA PRO A 77 20.48 11.55 -23.53
C PRO A 77 20.30 10.02 -23.62
N SER A 78 19.09 9.58 -24.02
CA SER A 78 18.79 8.18 -24.31
C SER A 78 19.45 7.77 -25.62
N VAL A 79 20.13 6.63 -25.63
CA VAL A 79 20.72 6.11 -26.87
C VAL A 79 19.68 5.24 -27.57
N ASP A 80 19.01 5.79 -28.58
CA ASP A 80 18.27 4.97 -29.55
C ASP A 80 19.28 4.06 -30.27
N SER A 81 18.92 2.78 -30.41
CA SER A 81 19.77 1.63 -30.74
C SER A 81 20.45 1.62 -32.13
N ASN A 82 20.85 2.76 -32.68
CA ASN A 82 21.45 2.92 -34.02
C ASN A 82 22.90 3.42 -33.97
N ILE A 83 23.74 2.86 -33.10
CA ILE A 83 25.20 3.05 -33.18
C ILE A 83 25.81 1.79 -33.79
N SER A 84 26.44 1.93 -34.98
CA SER A 84 27.18 0.83 -35.61
C SER A 84 28.25 0.28 -34.66
N PRO A 85 28.37 -1.05 -34.51
CA PRO A 85 29.32 -1.69 -33.59
C PRO A 85 30.81 -1.51 -33.94
N ASP A 86 31.13 -0.79 -35.02
CA ASP A 86 32.43 -0.87 -35.71
C ASP A 86 33.43 0.26 -35.40
N LYS A 87 33.27 0.95 -34.28
CA LYS A 87 34.34 1.82 -33.72
C LYS A 87 34.44 1.61 -32.21
N GLN A 88 35.16 0.57 -31.80
CA GLN A 88 35.63 0.41 -30.43
C GLN A 88 36.69 1.47 -30.15
N ASN A 89 36.32 2.49 -29.40
CA ASN A 89 37.26 3.41 -28.79
C ASN A 89 37.17 3.21 -27.28
N ASP A 90 38.24 2.72 -26.65
CA ASP A 90 38.26 2.39 -25.22
C ASP A 90 38.11 3.62 -24.31
N ASP A 91 38.24 4.81 -24.88
CA ASP A 91 38.08 6.09 -24.20
C ASP A 91 36.63 6.63 -24.22
N ASP A 92 35.70 5.96 -24.91
CA ASP A 92 34.30 6.36 -24.92
C ASP A 92 33.52 5.85 -23.69
N VAL A 93 32.48 6.59 -23.31
CA VAL A 93 31.53 6.23 -22.25
C VAL A 93 30.89 4.87 -22.54
N LEU A 94 30.73 4.02 -21.51
CA LEU A 94 30.08 2.72 -21.64
C LEU A 94 28.69 2.83 -22.24
N LEU A 95 28.47 2.14 -23.35
CA LEU A 95 27.14 1.97 -23.95
C LEU A 95 26.56 0.64 -23.47
N VAL A 96 25.43 0.69 -22.77
CA VAL A 96 24.69 -0.51 -22.39
C VAL A 96 24.02 -1.11 -23.63
N GLN A 97 24.35 -2.36 -23.95
CA GLN A 97 23.77 -3.11 -25.06
C GLN A 97 22.51 -3.86 -24.63
N SER A 98 22.56 -4.51 -23.47
CA SER A 98 21.44 -5.26 -22.91
C SER A 98 21.56 -5.40 -21.40
N VAL A 99 20.42 -5.65 -20.75
CA VAL A 99 20.35 -6.01 -19.33
C VAL A 99 19.62 -7.34 -19.20
N ASP A 100 20.26 -8.32 -18.56
CA ASP A 100 19.66 -9.56 -18.12
C ASP A 100 19.11 -9.39 -16.70
N LEU A 101 17.82 -9.64 -16.52
CA LEU A 101 17.13 -9.49 -15.25
C LEU A 101 17.20 -10.75 -14.38
N HIS A 102 17.84 -11.83 -14.85
CA HIS A 102 17.94 -13.12 -14.15
C HIS A 102 16.58 -13.54 -13.56
N ILE A 103 15.53 -13.50 -14.40
CA ILE A 103 14.13 -13.56 -13.94
C ILE A 103 13.86 -14.83 -13.15
N ASP A 104 14.28 -16.01 -13.64
CA ASP A 104 14.02 -17.28 -12.96
C ASP A 104 14.68 -17.35 -11.58
N ASP A 105 15.96 -16.98 -11.48
CA ASP A 105 16.71 -16.98 -10.22
C ASP A 105 16.11 -16.01 -9.20
N ASN A 106 15.83 -14.78 -9.65
CA ASN A 106 15.26 -13.74 -8.80
C ASN A 106 13.83 -14.09 -8.40
N ALA A 107 12.99 -14.56 -9.31
CA ALA A 107 11.62 -14.92 -9.00
C ALA A 107 11.54 -16.11 -8.02
N SER A 108 12.44 -17.08 -8.15
CA SER A 108 12.59 -18.17 -7.17
C SER A 108 13.04 -17.65 -5.80
N ALA A 109 14.05 -16.76 -5.75
CA ALA A 109 14.56 -16.20 -4.49
C ALA A 109 13.53 -15.29 -3.78
N HIS A 110 12.65 -14.66 -4.54
CA HIS A 110 11.62 -13.73 -4.05
C HIS A 110 10.23 -14.37 -3.87
N TYR A 111 10.04 -15.66 -4.17
CA TYR A 111 8.73 -16.32 -4.11
C TYR A 111 7.68 -15.58 -4.96
N THR A 112 8.05 -15.29 -6.20
CA THR A 112 7.26 -14.53 -7.19
C THR A 112 7.22 -15.22 -8.56
N GLY A 113 7.72 -16.46 -8.67
CA GLY A 113 7.69 -17.21 -9.93
C GLY A 113 6.29 -17.56 -10.45
N ASP A 114 5.29 -17.59 -9.57
CA ASP A 114 3.93 -18.01 -9.93
C ASP A 114 3.13 -16.93 -10.65
N TYR A 115 3.49 -15.64 -10.53
CA TYR A 115 2.76 -14.55 -11.19
C TYR A 115 2.80 -14.69 -12.71
N ASP A 116 1.64 -14.59 -13.36
CA ASP A 116 1.48 -14.68 -14.82
C ASP A 116 2.46 -13.77 -15.59
N ILE A 117 2.65 -12.52 -15.12
CA ILE A 117 3.57 -11.58 -15.77
C ILE A 117 5.04 -12.01 -15.74
N VAL A 118 5.43 -12.90 -14.84
CA VAL A 118 6.78 -13.50 -14.79
C VAL A 118 6.90 -14.64 -15.80
N GLN A 119 5.81 -15.34 -16.09
CA GLN A 119 5.76 -16.50 -16.99
C GLN A 119 5.36 -16.14 -18.44
N SER A 120 4.96 -14.88 -18.68
CA SER A 120 4.51 -14.39 -19.99
C SER A 120 5.63 -14.35 -21.05
N ASP A 121 5.25 -14.22 -22.33
CA ASP A 121 6.18 -14.09 -23.46
C ASP A 121 7.15 -12.90 -23.34
N ASN A 122 6.75 -11.85 -22.61
CA ASN A 122 7.56 -10.67 -22.33
C ASN A 122 7.64 -10.45 -20.81
N PRO A 123 8.45 -11.27 -20.12
CA PRO A 123 8.37 -11.39 -18.68
C PRO A 123 8.78 -10.10 -17.97
N CYS A 124 8.01 -9.72 -16.95
CA CYS A 124 8.35 -8.64 -16.03
C CYS A 124 9.03 -9.22 -14.79
N LEU A 125 10.04 -8.52 -14.26
CA LEU A 125 10.65 -8.91 -13.00
C LEU A 125 9.73 -8.49 -11.82
N VAL A 126 9.36 -9.46 -10.98
CA VAL A 126 8.57 -9.22 -9.75
C VAL A 126 9.43 -9.55 -8.54
N LEU A 127 9.62 -8.57 -7.68
CA LEU A 127 10.47 -8.63 -6.49
C LEU A 127 9.66 -8.35 -5.23
N ARG A 128 10.25 -8.69 -4.10
CA ARG A 128 9.79 -8.31 -2.76
C ARG A 128 10.82 -7.40 -2.10
N ARG A 129 10.37 -6.30 -1.51
CA ARG A 129 11.25 -5.29 -0.91
C ARG A 129 12.16 -5.86 0.18
N GLY A 130 13.35 -5.27 0.37
CA GLY A 130 14.31 -5.73 1.38
C GLY A 130 15.12 -6.98 1.02
N PHE A 131 14.81 -7.67 -0.07
CA PHE A 131 15.61 -8.80 -0.56
C PHE A 131 16.56 -8.37 -1.69
N PRO A 132 17.76 -8.99 -1.78
CA PRO A 132 18.70 -8.76 -2.87
C PRO A 132 18.25 -9.46 -4.16
N PHE A 133 18.54 -8.84 -5.31
CA PHE A 133 18.27 -9.39 -6.64
C PHE A 133 19.46 -9.12 -7.58
N LYS A 134 19.63 -9.98 -8.58
CA LYS A 134 20.77 -9.94 -9.50
C LYS A 134 20.43 -9.34 -10.86
N LEU A 135 21.37 -8.63 -11.45
CA LEU A 135 21.28 -8.03 -12.78
C LEU A 135 22.59 -8.25 -13.54
N GLY A 136 22.50 -8.75 -14.77
CA GLY A 136 23.62 -8.82 -15.71
C GLY A 136 23.57 -7.63 -16.66
N ILE A 137 24.64 -6.84 -16.76
CA ILE A 137 24.68 -5.67 -17.65
C ILE A 137 25.78 -5.90 -18.69
N LYS A 138 25.42 -5.89 -19.98
CA LYS A 138 26.35 -6.04 -21.10
C LYS A 138 26.63 -4.70 -21.75
N PHE A 139 27.91 -4.41 -21.97
CA PHE A 139 28.36 -3.15 -22.57
C PHE A 139 29.06 -3.36 -23.91
N ASN A 140 29.32 -2.25 -24.61
CA ASN A 140 30.12 -2.24 -25.84
C ASN A 140 31.62 -2.56 -25.63
N ARG A 141 32.16 -2.28 -24.44
CA ARG A 141 33.55 -2.59 -24.04
C ARG A 141 33.61 -3.06 -22.58
N ALA A 142 34.76 -3.56 -22.14
CA ALA A 142 34.95 -4.00 -20.76
C ALA A 142 34.75 -2.84 -19.77
N TYR A 143 34.08 -3.13 -18.65
CA TYR A 143 33.94 -2.20 -17.53
C TYR A 143 35.29 -2.04 -16.82
N ASP A 144 35.76 -0.81 -16.72
CA ASP A 144 36.97 -0.44 -15.97
C ASP A 144 36.56 0.35 -14.73
N LYS A 145 36.70 -0.27 -13.55
CA LYS A 145 36.34 0.35 -12.27
C LYS A 145 37.08 1.67 -11.98
N GLU A 146 38.24 1.91 -12.58
CA GLU A 146 39.03 3.13 -12.36
C GLU A 146 38.60 4.27 -13.29
N LYS A 147 37.88 3.97 -14.38
CA LYS A 147 37.44 4.97 -15.37
C LYS A 147 35.93 5.17 -15.40
N ASP A 148 35.18 4.11 -15.15
CA ASP A 148 33.74 4.05 -15.41
C ASP A 148 32.91 4.20 -14.14
N VAL A 149 31.82 4.94 -14.27
CA VAL A 149 30.74 5.02 -13.29
C VAL A 149 29.49 4.45 -13.91
N VAL A 150 28.88 3.50 -13.21
CA VAL A 150 27.58 2.93 -13.57
C VAL A 150 26.63 3.14 -12.38
N CYS A 151 25.44 3.64 -12.65
CA CYS A 151 24.41 3.92 -11.65
C CYS A 151 23.08 3.33 -12.09
N LEU A 152 22.46 2.54 -11.22
CA LEU A 152 21.08 2.09 -11.42
C LEU A 152 20.14 3.17 -10.90
N VAL A 153 19.22 3.63 -11.73
CA VAL A 153 18.26 4.67 -11.35
C VAL A 153 16.86 4.07 -11.39
N PHE A 154 16.18 4.02 -10.24
CA PHE A 154 14.83 3.51 -10.12
C PHE A 154 13.85 4.66 -9.95
N THR A 155 12.81 4.72 -10.78
CA THR A 155 11.77 5.76 -10.71
C THR A 155 10.41 5.10 -10.59
N ALA A 156 9.64 5.43 -9.55
CA ALA A 156 8.28 4.94 -9.40
C ALA A 156 7.42 5.46 -10.58
N LYS A 157 6.81 4.55 -11.35
CA LYS A 157 6.33 4.83 -12.71
C LYS A 157 5.25 5.90 -12.79
N ASP A 158 4.38 5.97 -11.79
CA ASP A 158 3.25 6.91 -11.73
C ASP A 158 3.51 8.12 -10.80
N ALA A 159 4.75 8.31 -10.35
CA ALA A 159 5.13 9.50 -9.59
C ALA A 159 5.14 10.73 -10.48
N THR A 160 4.31 11.72 -10.15
CA THR A 160 4.18 12.96 -10.95
C THR A 160 5.44 13.83 -10.86
N ASN A 161 6.06 13.89 -9.67
CA ASN A 161 7.32 14.59 -9.42
C ASN A 161 8.25 13.63 -8.65
N PRO A 162 8.92 12.69 -9.35
CA PRO A 162 9.82 11.75 -8.70
C PRO A 162 10.94 12.48 -7.97
N SER A 163 11.25 12.05 -6.75
CA SER A 163 12.31 12.67 -5.95
C SER A 163 12.96 11.69 -5.00
N TYR A 164 14.24 11.93 -4.72
CA TYR A 164 15.02 11.13 -3.78
C TYR A 164 14.51 11.24 -2.35
N SER A 165 14.15 12.45 -1.91
CA SER A 165 13.67 12.69 -0.54
C SER A 165 12.35 11.98 -0.22
N GLN A 166 11.49 11.78 -1.22
CA GLN A 166 10.24 11.04 -1.09
C GLN A 166 10.40 9.53 -1.35
N GLY A 167 11.59 9.09 -1.75
CA GLY A 167 11.87 7.71 -2.11
C GLY A 167 11.22 7.27 -3.42
N SER A 168 10.68 8.18 -4.24
CA SER A 168 10.05 7.86 -5.53
C SER A 168 11.03 7.88 -6.71
N MET A 169 12.27 8.31 -6.47
CA MET A 169 13.40 8.18 -7.39
C MET A 169 14.66 7.83 -6.61
N ILE A 170 15.35 6.75 -6.96
CA ILE A 170 16.50 6.24 -6.22
C ILE A 170 17.69 6.09 -7.15
N PHE A 171 18.85 6.58 -6.72
CA PHE A 171 20.12 6.43 -7.43
C PHE A 171 20.99 5.44 -6.66
N CYS A 172 21.37 4.35 -7.31
CA CYS A 172 22.20 3.29 -6.76
C CYS A 172 23.49 3.18 -7.57
N PRO A 173 24.54 3.96 -7.24
CA PRO A 173 25.84 3.77 -7.86
C PRO A 173 26.37 2.37 -7.55
N ILE A 174 26.92 1.70 -8.56
CA ILE A 174 27.49 0.37 -8.38
C ILE A 174 28.81 0.50 -7.63
N MET A 175 28.86 -0.03 -6.42
CA MET A 175 30.04 -0.01 -5.56
C MET A 175 30.88 -1.26 -5.78
N SER A 176 32.21 -1.13 -5.71
CA SER A 176 33.11 -2.28 -5.66
C SER A 176 32.89 -3.06 -4.35
N SER A 177 33.18 -4.36 -4.39
CA SER A 177 33.00 -5.28 -3.26
C SER A 177 33.78 -4.90 -1.99
N ASP A 178 34.72 -3.96 -2.10
CA ASP A 178 35.89 -3.95 -1.22
C ASP A 178 35.80 -3.07 0.01
N ASN A 179 34.99 -2.01 0.13
CA ASN A 179 34.98 -1.20 1.38
C ASN A 179 33.92 -0.10 1.52
N SER A 180 32.63 -0.40 1.44
CA SER A 180 31.63 0.50 2.05
C SER A 180 30.48 -0.28 2.67
N VAL A 181 30.44 -0.29 4.01
CA VAL A 181 29.20 -0.54 4.74
C VAL A 181 28.30 0.67 4.45
N LEU A 182 27.52 0.58 3.37
CA LEU A 182 26.42 1.51 3.16
C LEU A 182 25.47 1.36 4.35
N PRO A 183 24.89 2.45 4.86
CA PRO A 183 23.95 2.36 5.96
C PRO A 183 22.78 1.47 5.53
N SER A 184 22.30 0.63 6.45
CA SER A 184 21.27 -0.40 6.17
C SER A 184 19.91 0.19 5.76
N ASP A 185 19.78 1.51 5.75
CA ASP A 185 18.56 2.27 5.47
C ASP A 185 18.53 2.88 4.06
N ALA A 186 19.50 2.55 3.20
CA ALA A 186 19.54 2.97 1.79
C ALA A 186 19.52 1.77 0.83
N TRP A 187 19.08 1.99 -0.40
CA TRP A 187 19.25 1.01 -1.48
C TRP A 187 20.73 0.84 -1.81
N GLN A 188 21.10 -0.36 -2.24
CA GLN A 188 22.49 -0.73 -2.48
C GLN A 188 22.62 -1.42 -3.83
N ALA A 189 23.72 -1.19 -4.53
CA ALA A 189 24.11 -1.93 -5.72
C ALA A 189 25.58 -2.33 -5.60
N LYS A 190 25.85 -3.63 -5.58
CA LYS A 190 27.19 -4.20 -5.38
C LYS A 190 27.64 -4.93 -6.63
N LEU A 191 28.86 -4.66 -7.07
CA LEU A 191 29.52 -5.45 -8.10
C LEU A 191 29.88 -6.84 -7.53
N LEU A 192 29.33 -7.91 -8.10
CA LEU A 192 29.64 -9.29 -7.71
C LEU A 192 30.82 -9.85 -8.49
N SER A 193 30.81 -9.67 -9.81
CA SER A 193 31.86 -10.11 -10.71
C SER A 193 31.81 -9.30 -12.01
N GLY A 194 32.87 -9.36 -12.81
CA GLY A 194 32.90 -8.71 -14.11
C GLY A 194 33.97 -9.25 -15.05
N THR A 195 33.82 -8.89 -16.32
CA THR A 195 34.76 -9.04 -17.45
C THR A 195 34.88 -10.41 -18.11
N GLU A 196 33.80 -11.21 -18.12
CA GLU A 196 33.51 -12.13 -19.22
C GLU A 196 32.60 -11.42 -20.24
N GLU A 197 32.91 -11.50 -21.54
CA GLU A 197 32.11 -10.93 -22.65
C GLU A 197 31.66 -9.45 -22.52
N ASN A 198 32.47 -8.57 -21.90
CA ASN A 198 32.12 -7.16 -21.63
C ASN A 198 30.85 -7.00 -20.76
N SER A 199 30.62 -7.95 -19.85
CA SER A 199 29.50 -7.94 -18.91
C SER A 199 29.95 -7.80 -17.45
N ILE A 200 29.06 -7.23 -16.65
CA ILE A 200 29.16 -7.21 -15.18
C ILE A 200 27.92 -7.86 -14.56
N LEU A 201 28.12 -8.50 -13.40
CA LEU A 201 27.05 -9.01 -12.56
C LEU A 201 26.91 -8.14 -11.31
N VAL A 202 25.70 -7.66 -11.07
CA VAL A 202 25.37 -6.70 -10.01
C VAL A 202 24.33 -7.32 -9.10
N GLU A 203 24.50 -7.15 -7.79
CA GLU A 203 23.47 -7.44 -6.79
C GLU A 203 22.91 -6.11 -6.27
N ALA A 204 21.63 -5.87 -6.53
CA ALA A 204 20.91 -4.72 -6.01
C ALA A 204 20.04 -5.14 -4.83
N THR A 205 19.91 -4.29 -3.81
CA THR A 205 19.06 -4.53 -2.64
C THR A 205 18.25 -3.29 -2.34
N THR A 206 16.93 -3.47 -2.25
CA THR A 206 15.99 -2.40 -1.88
C THR A 206 15.87 -2.28 -0.37
N THR A 207 15.41 -1.15 0.15
CA THR A 207 15.10 -1.05 1.58
C THR A 207 13.83 -1.84 1.94
N PRO A 208 13.70 -2.36 3.18
CA PRO A 208 12.47 -3.04 3.64
C PRO A 208 11.22 -2.16 3.69
N ASN A 209 11.37 -0.84 3.56
CA ASN A 209 10.29 0.15 3.50
C ASN A 209 10.15 0.78 2.10
N CYS A 210 10.67 0.13 1.07
CA CYS A 210 10.49 0.56 -0.32
C CYS A 210 8.99 0.69 -0.67
N ILE A 211 8.68 1.68 -1.53
CA ILE A 211 7.36 1.91 -2.12
C ILE A 211 6.97 0.69 -2.97
N VAL A 212 5.77 0.16 -2.72
CA VAL A 212 5.18 -0.95 -3.48
C VAL A 212 4.51 -0.44 -4.74
N GLY A 213 4.76 -1.11 -5.87
CA GLY A 213 4.23 -0.75 -7.19
C GLY A 213 5.19 -1.10 -8.33
N ASP A 214 4.95 -0.51 -9.49
CA ASP A 214 5.79 -0.66 -10.68
C ASP A 214 6.82 0.47 -10.81
N TRP A 215 8.05 0.09 -11.16
CA TRP A 215 9.22 0.93 -11.23
C TRP A 215 9.84 0.88 -12.62
N ILE A 216 10.26 2.04 -13.11
CA ILE A 216 11.15 2.17 -14.27
C ILE A 216 12.58 2.05 -13.76
N MET A 217 13.41 1.25 -14.42
CA MET A 217 14.84 1.18 -14.14
C MET A 217 15.62 1.70 -15.34
N ASP A 218 16.49 2.66 -15.08
CA ASP A 218 17.50 3.15 -16.00
C ASP A 218 18.89 2.69 -15.54
N VAL A 219 19.81 2.53 -16.49
CA VAL A 219 21.24 2.36 -16.25
C VAL A 219 21.95 3.57 -16.83
N ASP A 220 22.48 4.41 -15.95
CA ASP A 220 23.27 5.58 -16.29
C ASP A 220 24.75 5.24 -16.27
N THR A 221 25.46 5.66 -17.31
CA THR A 221 26.92 5.49 -17.42
C THR A 221 27.61 6.83 -17.69
N LYS A 222 28.79 7.01 -17.09
CA LYS A 222 29.67 8.16 -17.35
C LYS A 222 31.14 7.82 -17.05
N LEU A 223 32.06 8.65 -17.50
CA LEU A 223 33.47 8.59 -17.12
C LEU A 223 33.71 9.36 -15.80
N LYS A 224 34.72 8.96 -15.01
CA LYS A 224 35.05 9.58 -13.71
C LYS A 224 35.70 10.97 -13.81
N GLU A 225 36.48 11.25 -14.87
CA GLU A 225 37.41 12.40 -14.92
C GLU A 225 36.97 13.58 -15.80
N GLU A 226 35.73 13.62 -16.29
CA GLU A 226 35.27 14.76 -17.08
C GLU A 226 34.85 15.92 -16.17
N LYS A 227 35.38 17.14 -16.40
CA LYS A 227 34.86 18.37 -15.79
C LYS A 227 33.34 18.41 -16.02
N GLU A 228 32.54 18.64 -14.97
CA GLU A 228 31.07 18.50 -14.98
C GLU A 228 30.37 19.19 -16.18
N GLU A 229 30.94 20.29 -16.68
CA GLU A 229 30.39 21.06 -17.81
C GLU A 229 30.53 20.37 -19.19
N GLN A 230 31.30 19.28 -19.30
CA GLN A 230 31.55 18.56 -20.56
C GLN A 230 31.33 17.05 -20.45
N SER A 231 30.84 16.54 -19.31
CA SER A 231 30.76 15.10 -19.11
C SER A 231 29.66 14.46 -19.97
N LYS A 232 30.04 13.51 -20.84
CA LYS A 232 29.08 12.76 -21.65
C LYS A 232 28.53 11.63 -20.78
N SER A 233 27.25 11.71 -20.44
CA SER A 233 26.52 10.63 -19.78
C SER A 233 25.59 9.94 -20.77
N LEU A 234 25.48 8.62 -20.71
CA LEU A 234 24.52 7.84 -21.50
C LEU A 234 23.50 7.18 -20.57
N ARG A 235 22.28 6.99 -21.07
CA ARG A 235 21.21 6.28 -20.36
C ARG A 235 20.63 5.16 -21.20
N TYR A 236 20.42 4.02 -20.56
CA TYR A 236 19.64 2.91 -21.08
C TYR A 236 18.42 2.66 -20.19
N THR A 237 17.22 2.65 -20.78
CA THR A 237 15.96 2.42 -20.05
C THR A 237 15.48 0.99 -20.31
N LEU A 238 15.17 0.24 -19.25
CA LEU A 238 14.52 -1.06 -19.38
C LEU A 238 13.17 -0.91 -20.09
N LYS A 239 12.86 -1.83 -20.99
CA LYS A 239 11.58 -1.84 -21.70
C LYS A 239 10.40 -2.18 -20.78
N GLN A 240 10.58 -3.19 -19.95
CA GLN A 240 9.56 -3.65 -19.00
C GLN A 240 9.80 -3.04 -17.61
N PRO A 241 8.73 -2.70 -16.88
CA PRO A 241 8.86 -2.25 -15.50
C PRO A 241 9.26 -3.40 -14.57
N ILE A 242 9.82 -3.04 -13.42
CA ILE A 242 10.06 -3.95 -12.30
C ILE A 242 8.96 -3.74 -11.26
N TYR A 243 8.31 -4.80 -10.83
CA TYR A 243 7.32 -4.75 -9.76
C TYR A 243 7.99 -5.03 -8.43
N ILE A 244 7.74 -4.20 -7.42
CA ILE A 244 8.24 -4.40 -6.06
C ILE A 244 7.06 -4.50 -5.10
N LEU A 245 7.00 -5.61 -4.36
CA LEU A 245 5.91 -6.00 -3.48
C LEU A 245 6.32 -5.93 -2.00
N PHE A 246 5.33 -6.06 -1.10
CA PHE A 246 5.58 -6.32 0.31
C PHE A 246 6.29 -7.66 0.51
N ASN A 247 7.07 -7.77 1.61
CA ASN A 247 7.91 -8.94 1.87
C ASN A 247 7.64 -9.61 3.23
N PRO A 248 6.70 -10.57 3.27
CA PRO A 248 6.43 -11.40 4.45
C PRO A 248 7.62 -12.27 4.90
N TRP A 249 8.67 -12.43 4.08
CA TRP A 249 9.86 -13.19 4.41
C TRP A 249 10.98 -12.34 5.00
N CYS A 250 10.91 -11.02 4.90
CA CYS A 250 11.91 -10.09 5.42
C CYS A 250 11.58 -9.67 6.85
N LYS A 251 12.46 -9.97 7.82
CA LYS A 251 12.24 -9.67 9.25
C LYS A 251 12.08 -8.19 9.57
N GLN A 252 12.63 -7.32 8.71
CA GLN A 252 12.59 -5.88 8.84
C GLN A 252 11.37 -5.25 8.14
N ASP A 253 10.62 -6.04 7.38
CA ASP A 253 9.38 -5.59 6.76
C ASP A 253 8.24 -5.64 7.78
N THR A 254 7.41 -4.59 7.81
CA THR A 254 6.25 -4.50 8.70
C THR A 254 5.19 -5.56 8.45
N VAL A 255 5.22 -6.28 7.33
CA VAL A 255 4.33 -7.44 7.08
C VAL A 255 4.99 -8.80 7.36
N TYR A 256 6.15 -8.82 8.03
CA TYR A 256 6.88 -10.06 8.32
C TYR A 256 6.02 -11.11 9.03
N MET A 257 6.03 -12.33 8.52
CA MET A 257 5.34 -13.48 9.09
C MET A 257 6.34 -14.63 9.26
N SER A 258 6.64 -15.00 10.51
CA SER A 258 7.72 -15.94 10.82
C SER A 258 7.47 -17.34 10.29
N GLU A 259 6.25 -17.84 10.47
CA GLU A 259 5.91 -19.22 10.19
C GLU A 259 5.81 -19.49 8.69
N TYR A 260 6.48 -20.55 8.22
CA TYR A 260 6.48 -20.92 6.81
C TYR A 260 5.09 -21.36 6.34
N GLU A 261 4.41 -22.22 7.10
CA GLU A 261 3.06 -22.70 6.76
C GLU A 261 2.03 -21.56 6.72
N HIS A 262 2.20 -20.54 7.57
CA HIS A 262 1.35 -19.36 7.55
C HIS A 262 1.57 -18.55 6.28
N ARG A 263 2.82 -18.32 5.85
CA ARG A 263 3.10 -17.63 4.57
C ARG A 263 2.56 -18.41 3.38
N LYS A 264 2.67 -19.74 3.42
CA LYS A 264 2.09 -20.61 2.40
C LYS A 264 0.57 -20.44 2.31
N GLU A 265 -0.14 -20.43 3.44
CA GLU A 265 -1.60 -20.27 3.47
C GLU A 265 -2.07 -18.85 3.16
N TYR A 266 -1.43 -17.83 3.73
CA TYR A 266 -1.93 -16.45 3.75
C TYR A 266 -1.35 -15.55 2.67
N VAL A 267 -0.37 -16.03 1.90
CA VAL A 267 0.25 -15.30 0.77
C VAL A 267 0.21 -16.14 -0.50
N LEU A 268 0.66 -17.39 -0.45
CA LEU A 268 0.86 -18.21 -1.66
C LEU A 268 -0.38 -19.02 -2.06
N ASN A 269 -1.24 -19.42 -1.15
CA ASN A 269 -2.40 -20.24 -1.48
C ASN A 269 -3.45 -19.41 -2.25
N GLU A 270 -3.92 -19.90 -3.40
CA GLU A 270 -4.98 -19.25 -4.19
C GLU A 270 -6.37 -19.79 -3.85
N GLY A 271 -6.44 -20.94 -3.16
CA GLY A 271 -7.68 -21.59 -2.75
C GLY A 271 -8.16 -21.12 -1.38
N GLY A 272 -9.34 -20.51 -1.35
CA GLY A 272 -10.02 -20.04 -0.14
C GLY A 272 -11.24 -20.87 0.25
N LEU A 273 -11.66 -20.71 1.50
CA LEU A 273 -12.90 -21.24 2.05
C LEU A 273 -13.55 -20.16 2.91
N ILE A 274 -14.73 -19.70 2.49
CA ILE A 274 -15.50 -18.67 3.17
C ILE A 274 -16.75 -19.29 3.76
N TRP A 275 -17.08 -18.99 5.01
CA TRP A 275 -18.27 -19.54 5.65
C TRP A 275 -19.47 -18.63 5.40
N ARG A 276 -20.63 -19.23 5.11
CA ARG A 276 -21.90 -18.55 4.90
C ARG A 276 -23.01 -19.26 5.70
N GLY A 277 -24.24 -18.79 5.60
CA GLY A 277 -25.41 -19.43 6.19
C GLY A 277 -25.81 -18.80 7.51
N THR A 278 -25.93 -19.59 8.55
CA THR A 278 -26.36 -19.13 9.89
C THR A 278 -25.52 -19.82 10.96
N ASN A 279 -25.49 -19.27 12.18
CA ASN A 279 -24.80 -19.86 13.33
C ASN A 279 -25.18 -21.32 13.65
N ASN A 280 -26.38 -21.76 13.26
CA ASN A 280 -26.85 -23.14 13.42
C ASN A 280 -26.71 -24.01 12.16
N ARG A 281 -26.30 -23.43 11.02
CA ARG A 281 -26.11 -24.13 9.75
C ARG A 281 -25.04 -23.43 8.93
N LEU A 282 -23.78 -23.61 9.35
CA LEU A 282 -22.62 -23.10 8.65
C LEU A 282 -22.47 -23.82 7.30
N ARG A 283 -22.26 -23.05 6.24
CA ARG A 283 -22.07 -23.57 4.88
C ARG A 283 -20.73 -23.12 4.31
N PRO A 284 -19.83 -24.05 3.94
CA PRO A 284 -18.60 -23.69 3.26
C PRO A 284 -18.88 -23.16 1.85
N CYS A 285 -18.12 -22.16 1.44
CA CYS A 285 -18.06 -21.64 0.08
C CYS A 285 -16.60 -21.63 -0.35
N VAL A 286 -16.23 -22.53 -1.25
CA VAL A 286 -14.90 -22.49 -1.87
C VAL A 286 -14.81 -21.20 -2.70
N TRP A 287 -13.64 -20.56 -2.66
CA TRP A 287 -13.38 -19.33 -3.40
C TRP A 287 -12.01 -19.41 -4.07
N ASN A 288 -11.92 -19.08 -5.36
CA ASN A 288 -10.64 -18.92 -6.04
C ASN A 288 -10.16 -17.46 -5.91
N TYR A 289 -9.14 -17.20 -5.09
CA TYR A 289 -8.51 -15.88 -5.00
C TYR A 289 -7.75 -15.55 -6.29
N GLY A 290 -6.98 -16.52 -6.81
CA GLY A 290 -6.28 -16.43 -8.10
C GLY A 290 -5.34 -15.22 -8.22
N GLN A 291 -4.60 -14.89 -7.16
CA GLN A 291 -3.75 -13.69 -7.15
C GLN A 291 -2.59 -13.72 -8.16
N PHE A 292 -2.27 -14.89 -8.71
CA PHE A 292 -1.19 -15.06 -9.69
C PHE A 292 -1.67 -15.08 -11.14
N GLU A 293 -2.98 -15.08 -11.37
CA GLU A 293 -3.58 -15.10 -12.70
C GLU A 293 -3.34 -13.79 -13.50
N GLU A 294 -3.55 -13.87 -14.81
CA GLU A 294 -3.41 -12.73 -15.74
C GLU A 294 -4.15 -11.48 -15.23
N ASP A 295 -3.49 -10.32 -15.38
CA ASP A 295 -3.95 -8.98 -15.01
C ASP A 295 -4.16 -8.72 -13.50
N ILE A 296 -4.08 -9.71 -12.62
CA ILE A 296 -4.46 -9.52 -11.21
C ILE A 296 -3.47 -8.63 -10.46
N LEU A 297 -2.16 -8.87 -10.59
CA LEU A 297 -1.14 -8.01 -9.98
C LEU A 297 -1.19 -6.59 -10.56
N GLN A 298 -1.32 -6.45 -11.88
CA GLN A 298 -1.44 -5.15 -12.54
C GLN A 298 -2.68 -4.39 -12.06
N CYS A 299 -3.80 -5.10 -11.87
CA CYS A 299 -5.01 -4.53 -11.30
C CYS A 299 -4.79 -4.07 -9.86
N ALA A 300 -4.14 -4.89 -9.02
CA ALA A 300 -3.84 -4.52 -7.64
C ALA A 300 -2.98 -3.25 -7.55
N VAL A 301 -1.92 -3.14 -8.36
CA VAL A 301 -1.08 -1.92 -8.43
C VAL A 301 -1.87 -0.72 -8.98
N TYR A 302 -2.71 -0.94 -10.00
CA TYR A 302 -3.58 0.09 -10.56
C TYR A 302 -4.54 0.68 -9.52
N LEU A 303 -5.13 -0.15 -8.66
CA LEU A 303 -6.01 0.28 -7.57
C LEU A 303 -5.30 1.20 -6.58
N LEU A 304 -4.00 1.02 -6.32
CA LEU A 304 -3.24 1.90 -5.43
C LEU A 304 -3.07 3.30 -6.04
N GLY A 305 -2.70 3.39 -7.32
CA GLY A 305 -2.29 4.66 -7.92
C GLY A 305 -3.36 5.46 -8.64
N HIS A 306 -4.39 4.79 -9.17
CA HIS A 306 -5.30 5.42 -10.12
C HIS A 306 -6.72 5.61 -9.59
N ILE A 307 -7.14 4.81 -8.60
CA ILE A 307 -8.45 4.90 -7.94
C ILE A 307 -8.26 5.56 -6.58
N ALA A 308 -8.99 6.64 -6.31
CA ALA A 308 -8.81 7.56 -5.16
C ALA A 308 -7.40 8.15 -4.97
N LYS A 309 -6.40 7.71 -5.76
CA LYS A 309 -5.01 8.14 -5.85
C LYS A 309 -4.26 8.15 -4.51
N LEU A 310 -3.96 6.96 -3.98
CA LEU A 310 -3.06 6.85 -2.83
C LEU A 310 -1.70 7.46 -3.18
N SER A 311 -1.24 8.39 -2.33
CA SER A 311 0.03 9.07 -2.56
C SER A 311 1.18 8.07 -2.66
N ILE A 312 2.14 8.35 -3.55
CA ILE A 312 3.22 7.39 -3.85
C ILE A 312 4.00 6.98 -2.60
N VAL A 313 4.25 7.93 -1.69
CA VAL A 313 4.95 7.70 -0.42
C VAL A 313 4.13 6.81 0.52
N ALA A 314 2.80 6.94 0.52
CA ALA A 314 1.94 6.14 1.37
C ALA A 314 1.93 4.65 0.99
N ARG A 315 2.32 4.30 -0.24
CA ARG A 315 2.39 2.89 -0.70
C ARG A 315 3.52 2.08 -0.06
N ALA A 316 4.45 2.74 0.64
CA ALA A 316 5.45 2.07 1.47
C ALA A 316 4.87 1.56 2.81
N ASP A 317 3.70 2.05 3.22
CA ASP A 317 3.12 1.81 4.55
C ASP A 317 1.90 0.87 4.43
N PRO A 318 1.98 -0.37 4.95
CA PRO A 318 0.87 -1.31 4.81
C PRO A 318 -0.40 -0.83 5.51
N VAL A 319 -0.31 -0.01 6.58
CA VAL A 319 -1.49 0.53 7.28
C VAL A 319 -2.31 1.41 6.35
N LYS A 320 -1.62 2.28 5.60
CA LYS A 320 -2.25 3.17 4.62
C LYS A 320 -2.74 2.40 3.39
N VAL A 321 -1.96 1.43 2.94
CA VAL A 321 -2.32 0.60 1.78
C VAL A 321 -3.59 -0.21 2.05
N VAL A 322 -3.70 -0.90 3.19
CA VAL A 322 -4.88 -1.74 3.45
C VAL A 322 -6.13 -0.90 3.75
N ARG A 323 -5.98 0.26 4.39
CA ARG A 323 -7.08 1.22 4.55
C ARG A 323 -7.58 1.70 3.19
N HIS A 324 -6.67 2.00 2.27
CA HIS A 324 -7.00 2.36 0.88
C HIS A 324 -7.70 1.21 0.14
N ILE A 325 -7.19 -0.02 0.26
CA ILE A 325 -7.80 -1.22 -0.35
C ILE A 325 -9.25 -1.40 0.14
N SER A 326 -9.51 -1.19 1.44
CA SER A 326 -10.87 -1.29 1.99
C SER A 326 -11.85 -0.29 1.35
N ALA A 327 -11.37 0.87 0.87
CA ALA A 327 -12.18 1.84 0.14
C ALA A 327 -12.33 1.46 -1.34
N VAL A 328 -11.22 1.24 -2.05
CA VAL A 328 -11.24 1.14 -3.52
C VAL A 328 -11.75 -0.18 -4.07
N VAL A 329 -11.99 -1.17 -3.21
CA VAL A 329 -12.68 -2.41 -3.61
C VAL A 329 -14.20 -2.19 -3.71
N ASN A 330 -14.78 -1.20 -3.04
CA ASN A 330 -16.19 -0.83 -3.21
C ASN A 330 -16.36 0.41 -4.09
N SER A 331 -17.56 0.55 -4.68
CA SER A 331 -17.84 1.59 -5.67
C SER A 331 -18.43 2.93 -5.21
N PRO A 332 -19.17 3.05 -4.07
CA PRO A 332 -19.91 4.26 -3.71
C PRO A 332 -19.19 5.60 -3.92
N ASP A 333 -17.93 5.71 -3.49
CA ASP A 333 -17.22 7.00 -3.49
C ASP A 333 -16.28 7.17 -4.69
N ASP A 334 -15.47 6.13 -4.96
CA ASP A 334 -14.32 6.22 -5.85
C ASP A 334 -14.49 5.48 -7.19
N ASN A 335 -15.69 4.95 -7.48
CA ASN A 335 -15.90 4.01 -8.58
C ASN A 335 -14.92 2.82 -8.55
N GLY A 336 -14.69 2.30 -7.34
CA GLY A 336 -13.89 1.10 -7.10
C GLY A 336 -14.50 -0.18 -7.67
N VAL A 337 -13.95 -1.33 -7.26
CA VAL A 337 -14.10 -2.59 -7.99
C VAL A 337 -15.55 -3.09 -8.08
N LEU A 338 -16.28 -3.12 -6.97
CA LEU A 338 -17.57 -3.82 -6.86
C LEU A 338 -18.71 -2.90 -6.43
N VAL A 339 -19.86 -3.09 -7.06
CA VAL A 339 -21.13 -2.50 -6.63
C VAL A 339 -21.85 -3.47 -5.70
N GLY A 340 -22.16 -3.04 -4.48
CA GLY A 340 -22.93 -3.83 -3.52
C GLY A 340 -24.41 -3.91 -3.88
N ASN A 341 -25.06 -5.07 -3.72
CA ASN A 341 -26.51 -5.18 -3.89
C ASN A 341 -27.14 -6.32 -3.05
N TRP A 342 -28.09 -5.95 -2.20
CA TRP A 342 -28.86 -6.85 -1.32
C TRP A 342 -30.37 -6.86 -1.61
N SER A 343 -30.83 -6.22 -2.70
CA SER A 343 -32.26 -6.09 -3.00
C SER A 343 -32.97 -7.39 -3.40
N GLY A 344 -32.20 -8.38 -3.87
CA GLY A 344 -32.72 -9.60 -4.50
C GLY A 344 -33.00 -9.48 -6.00
N ASP A 345 -32.99 -8.26 -6.55
CA ASP A 345 -33.01 -7.99 -7.99
C ASP A 345 -31.62 -7.58 -8.47
N TYR A 346 -31.06 -8.40 -9.36
CA TYR A 346 -29.71 -8.25 -9.89
C TYR A 346 -29.69 -7.86 -11.38
N GLY A 347 -30.78 -7.26 -11.87
CA GLY A 347 -30.86 -6.74 -13.23
C GLY A 347 -29.66 -5.83 -13.59
N GLY A 348 -29.07 -6.06 -14.77
CA GLY A 348 -27.92 -5.28 -15.25
C GLY A 348 -26.56 -5.71 -14.69
N GLY A 349 -26.49 -6.82 -13.95
CA GLY A 349 -25.25 -7.43 -13.48
C GLY A 349 -25.41 -8.92 -13.23
N GLN A 350 -24.48 -9.50 -12.48
CA GLN A 350 -24.56 -10.87 -11.98
C GLN A 350 -25.07 -10.91 -10.55
N SER A 351 -25.81 -11.96 -10.21
CA SER A 351 -26.13 -12.26 -8.81
C SER A 351 -24.83 -12.44 -8.02
N PRO A 352 -24.72 -11.89 -6.80
CA PRO A 352 -23.56 -12.11 -5.92
C PRO A 352 -23.23 -13.59 -5.68
N THR A 353 -24.20 -14.49 -5.83
CA THR A 353 -24.02 -15.95 -5.69
C THR A 353 -23.45 -16.64 -6.93
N HIS A 354 -23.37 -15.93 -8.07
CA HIS A 354 -22.77 -16.43 -9.31
C HIS A 354 -21.25 -16.55 -9.20
N TRP A 355 -20.61 -15.64 -8.47
CA TRP A 355 -19.17 -15.57 -8.36
C TRP A 355 -18.61 -16.75 -7.56
N VAL A 356 -17.57 -17.37 -8.11
CA VAL A 356 -16.81 -18.48 -7.49
C VAL A 356 -15.36 -18.10 -7.17
N GLY A 357 -14.98 -16.85 -7.46
CA GLY A 357 -13.60 -16.37 -7.33
C GLY A 357 -13.45 -14.91 -7.71
N SER A 358 -12.28 -14.35 -7.42
CA SER A 358 -11.94 -12.94 -7.62
C SER A 358 -11.47 -12.62 -9.04
N VAL A 359 -10.93 -13.62 -9.76
CA VAL A 359 -10.25 -13.46 -11.05
C VAL A 359 -11.12 -12.75 -12.08
N ALA A 360 -12.31 -13.30 -12.37
CA ALA A 360 -13.22 -12.73 -13.36
C ALA A 360 -13.68 -11.30 -13.01
N ILE A 361 -13.85 -11.01 -11.71
CA ILE A 361 -14.25 -9.68 -11.23
C ILE A 361 -13.12 -8.68 -11.49
N LEU A 362 -11.90 -9.01 -11.05
CA LEU A 362 -10.74 -8.12 -11.17
C LEU A 362 -10.33 -7.92 -12.63
N GLN A 363 -10.33 -8.97 -13.46
CA GLN A 363 -10.06 -8.85 -14.89
C GLN A 363 -11.12 -8.01 -15.60
N GLN A 364 -12.41 -8.20 -15.30
CA GLN A 364 -13.48 -7.36 -15.86
C GLN A 364 -13.30 -5.90 -15.45
N TYR A 365 -13.03 -5.63 -14.16
CA TYR A 365 -12.78 -4.29 -13.67
C TYR A 365 -11.55 -3.67 -14.34
N PHE A 366 -10.44 -4.41 -14.41
CA PHE A 366 -9.20 -3.93 -14.98
C PHE A 366 -9.31 -3.65 -16.47
N LYS A 367 -10.06 -4.46 -17.23
CA LYS A 367 -10.30 -4.26 -18.65
C LYS A 367 -11.21 -3.06 -18.91
N THR A 368 -12.26 -2.90 -18.12
CA THR A 368 -13.31 -1.89 -18.39
C THR A 368 -13.11 -0.57 -17.65
N LYS A 369 -12.28 -0.57 -16.59
CA LYS A 369 -12.10 0.50 -15.60
C LYS A 369 -13.42 0.98 -15.01
N LYS A 370 -14.39 0.08 -14.86
CA LYS A 370 -15.75 0.36 -14.38
C LYS A 370 -16.16 -0.64 -13.30
N PRO A 371 -16.92 -0.20 -12.27
CA PRO A 371 -17.41 -1.09 -11.22
C PRO A 371 -18.18 -2.30 -11.76
N VAL A 372 -17.90 -3.46 -11.18
CA VAL A 372 -18.51 -4.76 -11.50
C VAL A 372 -19.75 -4.97 -10.64
N LYS A 373 -20.84 -5.39 -11.29
CA LYS A 373 -22.14 -5.61 -10.67
C LYS A 373 -22.42 -7.12 -10.59
N TYR A 374 -22.76 -7.71 -9.45
CA TYR A 374 -22.84 -7.16 -8.09
C TYR A 374 -22.08 -8.03 -7.09
N GLY A 375 -21.77 -7.47 -5.92
CA GLY A 375 -21.16 -8.17 -4.79
C GLY A 375 -22.00 -8.08 -3.50
N GLN A 376 -21.72 -9.01 -2.59
CA GLN A 376 -22.09 -8.95 -1.17
C GLN A 376 -20.84 -9.24 -0.33
N CYS A 377 -20.93 -9.20 1.00
CA CYS A 377 -19.78 -9.21 1.92
C CYS A 377 -18.72 -10.29 1.60
N TRP A 378 -19.12 -11.53 1.32
CA TRP A 378 -18.16 -12.60 0.96
C TRP A 378 -17.45 -12.37 -0.39
N VAL A 379 -18.11 -11.70 -1.34
CA VAL A 379 -17.53 -11.33 -2.64
C VAL A 379 -16.50 -10.21 -2.44
N PHE A 380 -16.85 -9.19 -1.64
CA PHE A 380 -15.90 -8.13 -1.25
C PHE A 380 -14.68 -8.74 -0.55
N SER A 381 -14.89 -9.59 0.45
CA SER A 381 -13.80 -10.26 1.18
C SER A 381 -12.92 -11.14 0.27
N GLY A 382 -13.53 -11.84 -0.69
CA GLY A 382 -12.81 -12.60 -1.71
C GLY A 382 -11.87 -11.73 -2.54
N VAL A 383 -12.37 -10.59 -3.03
CA VAL A 383 -11.59 -9.64 -3.84
C VAL A 383 -10.50 -8.97 -3.01
N VAL A 384 -10.78 -8.52 -1.79
CA VAL A 384 -9.77 -7.93 -0.89
C VAL A 384 -8.63 -8.91 -0.64
N THR A 385 -8.94 -10.18 -0.35
CA THR A 385 -7.90 -11.19 -0.11
C THR A 385 -7.00 -11.37 -1.34
N ALA A 386 -7.59 -11.46 -2.54
CA ALA A 386 -6.82 -11.57 -3.79
C ALA A 386 -5.89 -10.35 -3.99
N VAL A 387 -6.40 -9.14 -3.80
CA VAL A 387 -5.61 -7.89 -3.94
C VAL A 387 -4.49 -7.81 -2.90
N CYS A 388 -4.79 -8.10 -1.62
CA CYS A 388 -3.77 -8.09 -0.57
C CYS A 388 -2.68 -9.14 -0.81
N ARG A 389 -3.04 -10.38 -1.16
CA ARG A 389 -2.08 -11.45 -1.45
C ARG A 389 -1.25 -11.14 -2.70
N ALA A 390 -1.86 -10.59 -3.75
CA ALA A 390 -1.14 -10.14 -4.95
C ALA A 390 -0.06 -9.10 -4.62
N LEU A 391 -0.32 -8.19 -3.67
CA LEU A 391 0.65 -7.18 -3.21
C LEU A 391 1.66 -7.71 -2.18
N GLY A 392 1.53 -8.96 -1.73
CA GLY A 392 2.40 -9.57 -0.72
C GLY A 392 2.01 -9.27 0.72
N ILE A 393 0.77 -8.86 0.99
CA ILE A 393 0.26 -8.67 2.36
C ILE A 393 -0.44 -9.96 2.81
N PRO A 394 0.03 -10.64 3.87
CA PRO A 394 -0.62 -11.86 4.33
C PRO A 394 -2.04 -11.55 4.79
N SER A 395 -3.02 -12.31 4.30
CA SER A 395 -4.43 -12.01 4.53
C SER A 395 -5.32 -13.25 4.56
N ARG A 396 -6.43 -13.18 5.30
CA ARG A 396 -7.46 -14.24 5.37
C ARG A 396 -8.87 -13.65 5.44
N SER A 397 -9.84 -14.35 4.85
CA SER A 397 -11.27 -14.02 5.03
C SER A 397 -11.74 -14.49 6.42
N VAL A 398 -12.56 -13.68 7.07
CA VAL A 398 -13.16 -13.99 8.38
C VAL A 398 -14.68 -13.85 8.27
N THR A 399 -15.40 -14.85 8.75
CA THR A 399 -16.86 -14.85 8.83
C THR A 399 -17.31 -14.72 10.27
N ASN A 400 -18.17 -13.75 10.55
CA ASN A 400 -18.84 -13.59 11.83
C ASN A 400 -20.32 -13.94 11.69
N PHE A 401 -20.83 -14.85 12.52
CA PHE A 401 -22.26 -15.19 12.52
C PHE A 401 -23.02 -14.35 13.55
N ALA A 402 -24.26 -13.98 13.22
CA ALA A 402 -25.03 -13.00 14.00
C ALA A 402 -24.25 -11.69 14.17
N SER A 403 -23.76 -11.14 13.05
CA SER A 403 -22.99 -9.89 13.03
C SER A 403 -23.91 -8.71 13.22
N ALA A 404 -23.63 -7.89 14.23
CA ALA A 404 -24.37 -6.65 14.45
C ALA A 404 -23.97 -5.59 13.43
N HIS A 405 -24.91 -4.76 13.02
CA HIS A 405 -24.67 -3.52 12.30
C HIS A 405 -25.26 -2.38 13.15
N ASP A 406 -24.40 -1.77 13.97
CA ASP A 406 -24.73 -0.66 14.87
C ASP A 406 -24.56 0.66 14.12
N THR A 407 -25.68 1.31 13.79
CA THR A 407 -25.70 2.57 13.03
C THR A 407 -25.52 3.81 13.92
N HIS A 408 -25.62 3.64 15.24
CA HIS A 408 -25.58 4.74 16.21
C HIS A 408 -24.28 4.81 17.01
N ASN A 409 -23.36 3.85 16.82
CA ASN A 409 -22.13 3.73 17.58
C ASN A 409 -22.39 3.69 19.11
N SER A 410 -23.49 3.02 19.49
CA SER A 410 -23.94 2.86 20.88
C SER A 410 -23.35 1.61 21.54
N LEU A 411 -22.77 0.69 20.75
CA LEU A 411 -22.38 -0.67 21.11
C LEU A 411 -23.58 -1.55 21.53
N THR A 412 -24.79 -1.11 21.18
CA THR A 412 -26.04 -1.84 21.40
C THR A 412 -26.82 -1.92 20.10
N ILE A 413 -27.58 -2.99 19.94
CA ILE A 413 -28.56 -3.14 18.88
C ILE A 413 -29.93 -3.03 19.51
N ASP A 414 -30.59 -1.90 19.25
CA ASP A 414 -31.80 -1.50 19.94
C ASP A 414 -33.06 -1.83 19.12
N TYR A 415 -33.94 -2.66 19.70
CA TYR A 415 -35.23 -3.02 19.12
C TYR A 415 -36.38 -2.42 19.92
N PHE A 416 -37.17 -1.58 19.28
CA PHE A 416 -38.34 -0.89 19.83
C PHE A 416 -39.64 -1.58 19.40
N TYR A 417 -40.50 -1.80 20.39
CA TYR A 417 -41.84 -2.38 20.24
C TYR A 417 -42.88 -1.45 20.85
N ASP A 418 -44.08 -1.43 20.28
CA ASP A 418 -45.22 -0.68 20.81
C ASP A 418 -45.91 -1.40 21.99
N GLU A 419 -47.10 -0.93 22.38
CA GLU A 419 -47.85 -1.51 23.51
C GLU A 419 -48.46 -2.86 23.16
N GLU A 420 -48.75 -3.09 21.88
CA GLU A 420 -49.30 -4.31 21.31
C GLU A 420 -48.22 -5.37 21.09
N GLY A 421 -46.94 -4.98 21.15
CA GLY A 421 -45.79 -5.86 20.96
C GLY A 421 -45.35 -5.96 19.51
N GLU A 422 -45.82 -5.06 18.64
CA GLU A 422 -45.42 -4.97 17.24
C GLU A 422 -44.13 -4.13 17.11
N ALA A 423 -43.27 -4.53 16.18
CA ALA A 423 -42.00 -3.87 15.95
C ALA A 423 -42.21 -2.49 15.30
N ILE A 424 -41.59 -1.46 15.86
CA ILE A 424 -41.70 -0.10 15.32
C ILE A 424 -40.61 0.12 14.26
N GLU A 425 -40.89 -0.25 13.01
CA GLU A 425 -39.92 -0.24 11.90
C GLU A 425 -39.09 1.05 11.80
N LYS A 426 -39.73 2.22 11.95
CA LYS A 426 -39.08 3.54 11.87
C LYS A 426 -38.03 3.81 12.96
N LEU A 427 -38.04 3.05 14.07
CA LEU A 427 -37.06 3.16 15.16
C LEU A 427 -36.01 2.04 15.11
N ASN A 428 -36.31 0.94 14.40
CA ASN A 428 -35.47 -0.26 14.34
C ASN A 428 -34.58 -0.22 13.10
N ILE A 429 -33.63 0.71 13.09
CA ILE A 429 -32.69 0.87 11.97
C ILE A 429 -31.45 -0.02 12.10
N ASP A 430 -31.08 -0.42 13.32
CA ASP A 430 -30.00 -1.37 13.54
C ASP A 430 -30.42 -2.77 13.06
N SER A 431 -29.46 -3.53 12.54
CA SER A 431 -29.73 -4.86 11.99
C SER A 431 -28.74 -5.89 12.47
N VAL A 432 -29.14 -7.16 12.41
CA VAL A 432 -28.25 -8.29 12.72
C VAL A 432 -28.24 -9.21 11.53
N TRP A 433 -27.08 -9.30 10.90
CA TRP A 433 -26.85 -10.12 9.74
C TRP A 433 -26.72 -11.57 10.16
N ASN A 434 -27.30 -12.49 9.37
CA ASN A 434 -27.13 -13.93 9.59
C ASN A 434 -25.64 -14.30 9.68
N PHE A 435 -24.85 -13.70 8.78
CA PHE A 435 -23.40 -13.69 8.81
C PHE A 435 -22.91 -12.43 8.10
N HIS A 436 -21.71 -12.00 8.44
CA HIS A 436 -20.95 -10.98 7.73
C HIS A 436 -19.53 -11.48 7.49
N VAL A 437 -18.88 -11.02 6.42
CA VAL A 437 -17.54 -11.46 6.05
C VAL A 437 -16.65 -10.26 5.78
N TRP A 438 -15.51 -10.19 6.47
CA TRP A 438 -14.46 -9.19 6.28
C TRP A 438 -13.10 -9.88 6.07
N ASN A 439 -12.01 -9.13 6.21
CA ASN A 439 -10.66 -9.64 6.07
C ASN A 439 -9.81 -9.31 7.29
N GLU A 440 -8.90 -10.22 7.64
CA GLU A 440 -7.76 -9.89 8.47
C GLU A 440 -6.51 -9.81 7.61
N VAL A 441 -5.69 -8.81 7.88
CA VAL A 441 -4.37 -8.59 7.26
C VAL A 441 -3.29 -8.57 8.34
N TRP A 442 -2.15 -9.20 8.07
CA TRP A 442 -1.06 -9.30 9.04
C TRP A 442 -0.06 -8.15 8.87
N MET A 443 0.15 -7.36 9.91
CA MET A 443 1.18 -6.32 9.94
C MET A 443 1.51 -5.86 11.35
N GLU A 444 2.66 -5.21 11.49
CA GLU A 444 2.99 -4.38 12.65
C GLU A 444 2.16 -3.09 12.70
N ARG A 445 1.91 -2.60 13.92
CA ARG A 445 1.21 -1.33 14.19
C ARG A 445 2.08 -0.33 14.95
N PRO A 446 3.18 0.17 14.34
CA PRO A 446 4.08 1.12 15.01
C PRO A 446 3.37 2.42 15.41
N ASP A 447 2.26 2.76 14.75
CA ASP A 447 1.39 3.89 15.07
C ASP A 447 0.59 3.71 16.36
N LEU A 448 0.43 2.47 16.85
CA LEU A 448 -0.28 2.15 18.10
C LEU A 448 0.65 1.77 19.25
N GLU A 449 1.97 1.73 19.03
CA GLU A 449 2.93 1.37 20.08
C GLU A 449 3.07 2.49 21.14
N PRO A 450 3.34 2.13 22.41
CA PRO A 450 3.47 0.77 22.94
C PRO A 450 2.11 0.07 23.16
N GLY A 451 2.07 -1.26 23.02
CA GLY A 451 0.97 -2.06 23.57
C GLY A 451 0.64 -3.38 22.90
N GLY A 452 1.46 -3.82 21.93
CA GLY A 452 1.30 -5.13 21.30
C GLY A 452 -0.01 -5.21 20.51
N TYR A 453 -0.21 -4.28 19.58
CA TYR A 453 -1.37 -4.22 18.68
C TYR A 453 -1.06 -4.75 17.27
N SER A 454 0.19 -5.10 17.00
CA SER A 454 0.65 -5.82 15.82
C SER A 454 0.01 -7.21 15.68
N GLY A 455 0.12 -7.80 14.49
CA GLY A 455 -0.48 -9.09 14.14
C GLY A 455 -1.70 -8.90 13.22
N TRP A 456 -2.78 -9.65 13.46
CA TRP A 456 -4.00 -9.53 12.67
C TRP A 456 -4.73 -8.21 12.88
N GLN A 457 -5.03 -7.55 11.76
CA GLN A 457 -5.82 -6.32 11.71
C GLN A 457 -7.07 -6.56 10.85
N ALA A 458 -8.25 -6.28 11.39
CA ALA A 458 -9.50 -6.34 10.65
C ALA A 458 -9.60 -5.16 9.66
N ILE A 459 -9.93 -5.45 8.41
CA ILE A 459 -10.35 -4.49 7.39
C ILE A 459 -11.62 -5.00 6.74
N ASP A 460 -12.51 -4.09 6.35
CA ASP A 460 -13.76 -4.45 5.66
C ASP A 460 -14.01 -3.50 4.49
N ALA A 461 -14.19 -4.08 3.30
CA ALA A 461 -14.52 -3.35 2.09
C ALA A 461 -16.02 -3.32 1.79
N THR A 462 -16.84 -3.97 2.62
CA THR A 462 -18.29 -3.91 2.49
C THR A 462 -18.76 -2.52 2.92
N PRO A 463 -19.45 -1.76 2.05
CA PRO A 463 -19.87 -0.40 2.37
C PRO A 463 -21.05 -0.41 3.36
N GLN A 464 -20.75 -0.45 4.66
CA GLN A 464 -21.72 -0.39 5.75
C GLN A 464 -21.79 1.01 6.37
N GLU A 465 -20.68 1.47 6.95
CA GLU A 465 -20.55 2.77 7.62
C GLU A 465 -19.43 3.60 6.98
N GLU A 466 -19.58 4.92 7.03
CA GLU A 466 -18.55 5.85 6.56
C GLU A 466 -17.49 6.09 7.65
N SER A 467 -16.22 6.09 7.25
CA SER A 467 -15.07 6.44 8.07
C SER A 467 -14.28 7.55 7.40
N ASP A 468 -14.23 8.72 8.05
CA ASP A 468 -13.73 9.99 7.48
C ASP A 468 -14.47 10.40 6.19
N GLY A 469 -15.78 10.13 6.11
CA GLY A 469 -16.63 10.47 4.96
C GLY A 469 -16.42 9.61 3.72
N GLN A 470 -15.91 8.39 3.89
CA GLN A 470 -15.75 7.38 2.83
C GLN A 470 -16.17 6.01 3.35
N TYR A 471 -16.76 5.17 2.51
CA TYR A 471 -17.06 3.77 2.82
C TYR A 471 -15.78 2.93 2.87
N ARG A 472 -15.20 2.84 4.06
CA ARG A 472 -13.95 2.11 4.35
C ARG A 472 -13.90 1.72 5.81
N CYS A 473 -13.21 0.64 6.13
CA CYS A 473 -13.09 0.19 7.52
C CYS A 473 -11.72 -0.45 7.78
N GLY A 474 -11.09 -0.03 8.89
CA GLY A 474 -9.81 -0.55 9.38
C GLY A 474 -8.58 0.16 8.79
N PRO A 475 -7.36 -0.34 9.06
CA PRO A 475 -7.06 -1.55 9.83
C PRO A 475 -7.30 -1.38 11.34
N CYS A 476 -8.11 -2.27 11.90
CA CYS A 476 -8.40 -2.33 13.33
C CYS A 476 -7.66 -3.48 13.99
N SER A 477 -6.91 -3.22 15.06
CA SER A 477 -6.19 -4.28 15.76
C SER A 477 -7.15 -5.24 16.45
N VAL A 478 -7.10 -6.52 16.08
CA VAL A 478 -7.93 -7.58 16.70
C VAL A 478 -7.63 -7.70 18.20
N ALA A 479 -6.37 -7.45 18.59
CA ALA A 479 -5.97 -7.38 19.99
C ALA A 479 -6.65 -6.21 20.74
N ALA A 480 -6.81 -5.05 20.10
CA ALA A 480 -7.53 -3.92 20.69
C ALA A 480 -9.03 -4.22 20.85
N ILE A 481 -9.65 -4.84 19.83
CA ILE A 481 -11.05 -5.28 19.88
C ILE A 481 -11.28 -6.23 21.05
N LYS A 482 -10.44 -7.26 21.19
CA LYS A 482 -10.53 -8.21 22.31
C LYS A 482 -10.43 -7.54 23.68
N ARG A 483 -9.61 -6.50 23.81
CA ARG A 483 -9.44 -5.76 25.07
C ARG A 483 -10.52 -4.70 25.30
N GLY A 484 -11.44 -4.50 24.35
CA GLY A 484 -12.46 -3.44 24.41
C GLY A 484 -11.87 -2.03 24.27
N GLU A 485 -10.68 -1.89 23.70
CA GLU A 485 -9.98 -0.60 23.55
C GLU A 485 -10.45 0.15 22.30
N ILE A 486 -11.74 0.48 22.25
CA ILE A 486 -12.43 1.02 21.07
C ILE A 486 -12.00 2.43 20.64
N GLN A 487 -11.17 3.13 21.42
CA GLN A 487 -10.64 4.43 21.02
C GLN A 487 -9.40 4.33 20.11
N LYS A 488 -8.88 3.12 19.90
CA LYS A 488 -7.72 2.89 19.02
C LYS A 488 -8.16 3.01 17.56
N MET A 489 -7.36 3.72 16.78
CA MET A 489 -7.58 3.79 15.35
C MET A 489 -7.25 2.43 14.69
N TYR A 490 -7.99 2.00 13.66
CA TYR A 490 -9.11 2.67 13.01
C TYR A 490 -10.41 1.91 13.30
N ASP A 491 -11.54 2.63 13.32
CA ASP A 491 -12.90 2.07 13.27
C ASP A 491 -13.22 1.01 14.34
N ALA A 492 -12.46 1.01 15.44
CA ALA A 492 -12.59 0.03 16.50
C ALA A 492 -13.96 -0.01 17.18
N PRO A 493 -14.70 1.11 17.38
CA PRO A 493 -16.05 1.05 17.92
C PRO A 493 -17.01 0.23 17.04
N PHE A 494 -16.95 0.44 15.72
CA PHE A 494 -17.78 -0.28 14.75
C PHE A 494 -17.45 -1.77 14.75
N VAL A 495 -16.17 -2.12 14.56
CA VAL A 495 -15.74 -3.53 14.54
C VAL A 495 -16.03 -4.24 15.87
N PHE A 496 -15.91 -3.54 17.01
CA PHE A 496 -16.27 -4.09 18.31
C PHE A 496 -17.77 -4.38 18.41
N ALA A 497 -18.61 -3.47 17.94
CA ALA A 497 -20.06 -3.66 17.92
C ALA A 497 -20.43 -4.89 17.08
N GLU A 498 -19.82 -5.09 15.91
CA GLU A 498 -20.08 -6.24 15.04
C GLU A 498 -19.95 -7.60 15.75
N VAL A 499 -19.01 -7.71 16.69
CA VAL A 499 -18.68 -8.97 17.40
C VAL A 499 -19.18 -9.03 18.84
N ASN A 500 -19.55 -7.92 19.46
CA ASN A 500 -19.82 -7.89 20.89
C ASN A 500 -20.89 -6.88 21.33
N ALA A 501 -21.72 -6.37 20.42
CA ALA A 501 -22.87 -5.54 20.81
C ALA A 501 -23.94 -6.35 21.56
N ASP A 502 -24.62 -5.70 22.50
CA ASP A 502 -25.77 -6.30 23.17
C ASP A 502 -27.05 -6.11 22.35
N LYS A 503 -27.91 -7.13 22.28
CA LYS A 503 -29.28 -6.93 21.78
C LYS A 503 -30.17 -6.44 22.90
N VAL A 504 -30.72 -5.25 22.76
CA VAL A 504 -31.55 -4.60 23.78
C VAL A 504 -32.97 -4.40 23.23
N TYR A 505 -33.97 -4.79 24.01
CA TYR A 505 -35.37 -4.75 23.61
C TYR A 505 -36.09 -3.71 24.47
N TRP A 506 -36.68 -2.71 23.83
CA TRP A 506 -37.35 -1.59 24.47
C TRP A 506 -38.83 -1.55 24.13
N ARG A 507 -39.65 -1.16 25.11
CA ARG A 507 -41.03 -0.75 24.88
C ARG A 507 -41.07 0.76 24.72
N PHE A 508 -41.66 1.23 23.63
CA PHE A 508 -41.84 2.64 23.32
C PHE A 508 -43.33 3.02 23.33
N ARG A 509 -43.69 3.99 24.17
CA ARG A 509 -45.08 4.45 24.39
C ARG A 509 -45.35 5.86 23.86
N GLY A 510 -44.48 6.35 22.98
CA GLY A 510 -44.51 7.73 22.47
C GLY A 510 -43.45 8.63 23.07
N LYS A 511 -43.20 9.78 22.41
CA LYS A 511 -42.04 10.67 22.67
C LYS A 511 -41.94 11.21 24.10
N ASN A 512 -43.06 11.30 24.81
CA ASN A 512 -43.14 11.88 26.16
C ASN A 512 -43.25 10.82 27.26
N GLN A 513 -43.09 9.55 26.91
CA GLN A 513 -43.13 8.43 27.85
C GLN A 513 -41.74 7.81 27.98
N PRO A 514 -41.36 7.35 29.18
CA PRO A 514 -40.06 6.72 29.36
C PRO A 514 -39.99 5.40 28.57
N LEU A 515 -38.83 5.15 27.97
CA LEU A 515 -38.49 3.83 27.42
C LEU A 515 -38.45 2.81 28.55
N LYS A 516 -39.06 1.65 28.32
CA LYS A 516 -39.00 0.54 29.28
C LYS A 516 -38.17 -0.61 28.70
N LEU A 517 -37.10 -0.98 29.40
CA LEU A 517 -36.32 -2.16 29.06
C LEU A 517 -37.18 -3.42 29.24
N ILE A 518 -37.32 -4.19 28.16
CA ILE A 518 -38.03 -5.48 28.13
C ILE A 518 -37.04 -6.61 28.38
N ASN A 519 -35.92 -6.61 27.65
CA ASN A 519 -34.94 -7.68 27.68
C ASN A 519 -33.57 -7.19 27.19
N ARG A 520 -32.51 -7.86 27.60
CA ARG A 520 -31.13 -7.65 27.12
C ARG A 520 -30.49 -9.02 26.90
N LYS A 521 -29.94 -9.26 25.72
CA LYS A 521 -29.20 -10.48 25.39
C LYS A 521 -27.76 -10.10 25.05
N THR A 522 -26.83 -10.52 25.90
CA THR A 522 -25.40 -10.19 25.78
C THR A 522 -24.64 -11.20 24.92
N GLU A 523 -25.10 -12.45 24.86
CA GLU A 523 -24.38 -13.54 24.16
C GLU A 523 -24.85 -13.76 22.69
N ALA A 524 -25.70 -12.86 22.18
CA ALA A 524 -26.45 -13.08 20.94
C ALA A 524 -25.75 -12.62 19.66
N ILE A 525 -24.69 -11.82 19.79
CA ILE A 525 -23.90 -11.24 18.69
C ILE A 525 -22.52 -11.90 18.67
N GLY A 526 -21.91 -11.98 17.49
CA GLY A 526 -20.50 -12.36 17.38
C GLY A 526 -20.27 -13.84 17.66
N GLN A 527 -20.94 -14.72 16.92
CA GLN A 527 -20.87 -16.16 17.16
C GLN A 527 -20.03 -16.86 16.09
N PHE A 528 -19.30 -17.89 16.51
CA PHE A 528 -18.51 -18.77 15.63
C PHE A 528 -17.68 -17.99 14.60
N ILE A 529 -16.93 -16.99 15.06
CA ILE A 529 -16.06 -16.21 14.17
C ILE A 529 -15.06 -17.19 13.56
N SER A 530 -15.11 -17.34 12.24
CA SER A 530 -14.52 -18.48 11.53
C SER A 530 -13.64 -18.05 10.38
N THR A 531 -12.54 -18.77 10.19
CA THR A 531 -11.70 -18.66 9.00
C THR A 531 -11.37 -20.05 8.45
N LYS A 532 -10.64 -20.11 7.34
CA LYS A 532 -10.11 -21.35 6.79
C LYS A 532 -8.88 -21.78 7.58
N ALA A 533 -8.82 -23.03 8.00
CA ALA A 533 -7.64 -23.58 8.65
C ALA A 533 -6.42 -23.65 7.70
N ILE A 534 -5.23 -23.49 8.27
CA ILE A 534 -3.96 -23.60 7.54
C ILE A 534 -3.84 -24.99 6.92
N GLY A 535 -3.62 -25.05 5.60
CA GLY A 535 -3.37 -26.30 4.89
C GLY A 535 -4.57 -27.25 4.76
N ALA A 536 -5.75 -26.88 5.26
CA ALA A 536 -6.95 -27.70 5.20
C ALA A 536 -8.19 -26.90 4.77
N TYR A 537 -9.13 -27.55 4.08
CA TYR A 537 -10.46 -26.99 3.77
C TYR A 537 -11.42 -27.21 4.94
N GLU A 538 -10.99 -26.81 6.13
CA GLU A 538 -11.71 -26.97 7.38
C GLU A 538 -11.92 -25.62 8.07
N ARG A 539 -12.82 -25.62 9.06
CA ARG A 539 -13.14 -24.44 9.85
C ARG A 539 -12.11 -24.29 10.96
N GLU A 540 -11.50 -23.12 11.04
CA GLU A 540 -10.82 -22.67 12.26
C GLU A 540 -11.73 -21.67 12.99
N ASP A 541 -11.98 -21.91 14.28
CA ASP A 541 -12.76 -21.01 15.13
C ASP A 541 -11.82 -20.03 15.82
N ILE A 542 -11.96 -18.75 15.50
CA ILE A 542 -11.14 -17.66 16.02
C ILE A 542 -11.96 -16.71 16.92
N THR A 543 -13.13 -17.15 17.42
CA THR A 543 -13.98 -16.32 18.29
C THR A 543 -13.22 -15.80 19.51
N SER A 544 -12.35 -16.63 20.09
CA SER A 544 -11.52 -16.25 21.24
C SER A 544 -10.43 -15.21 20.92
N GLU A 545 -10.14 -14.95 19.63
CA GLU A 545 -9.22 -13.90 19.21
C GLU A 545 -9.89 -12.52 19.25
N TYR A 546 -11.21 -12.47 19.04
CA TYR A 546 -11.98 -11.22 19.02
C TYR A 546 -12.62 -10.86 20.35
N LYS A 547 -12.99 -11.84 21.17
CA LYS A 547 -13.62 -11.59 22.48
C LYS A 547 -13.28 -12.64 23.52
N TYR A 548 -13.43 -12.28 24.78
CA TYR A 548 -13.35 -13.23 25.88
C TYR A 548 -14.58 -14.15 25.88
N SER A 549 -14.47 -15.30 26.55
CA SER A 549 -15.61 -16.20 26.72
C SER A 549 -16.76 -15.48 27.41
N GLU A 550 -17.94 -15.53 26.78
CA GLU A 550 -19.19 -15.10 27.40
C GLU A 550 -19.33 -15.79 28.75
N SER A 551 -19.43 -14.99 29.81
CA SER A 551 -19.53 -15.52 31.17
C SER A 551 -21.00 -15.66 31.53
N LYS A 552 -21.42 -16.87 31.90
CA LYS A 552 -22.69 -17.10 32.61
C LYS A 552 -22.58 -16.60 34.05
N TYR A 553 -22.42 -15.29 34.25
CA TYR A 553 -22.68 -14.72 35.56
C TYR A 553 -24.19 -14.62 35.72
N PHE A 554 -24.73 -15.59 36.47
CA PHE A 554 -26.11 -15.67 36.93
C PHE A 554 -26.50 -14.51 37.84
#